data_AF-A0A0M3KE94-F1
#
_entry.id   AF-A0A0M3KE94-F1
#
_cell.length_a   1.000
_cell.length_b   1.000
_cell.length_c   1.000
_cell.angle_alpha   90.00
_cell.angle_beta   90.00
_cell.angle_gamma   90.00
#
_symmetry.space_group_name_H-M   'P 1'
#
loop_
_entity.id
_entity.type
_entity.pdbx_description
1 polymer ?
#
loop_
_entity_poly.entity_id
_entity_poly.type
_entity_poly.pdbx_seq_one_letter_code
_entity_poly.pdbx_strand_id
1 'polypeptide(L)'
;MAPTWKALYAAERVKSAVRDHADQVVSLSSSSPTSKAKVVSLGNSGVGKTSIIYHQRYGNDLNSAHNATIGASFVTCEADIGGESIQLQIWDTAGQERFRCMVPMYMRNAAAALIVYDITSRKSFNDVEKWIKGLLITIDIE
;
A
#
# COMPACT_ATOMS: atom_id res chain seq x y z
N MET A 1 5.01 -20.31 11.53
CA MET A 1 5.19 -20.33 10.06
C MET A 1 6.19 -19.24 9.70
N ALA A 2 7.29 -19.57 9.03
CA ALA A 2 8.23 -18.56 8.55
C ALA A 2 7.59 -17.77 7.39
N PRO A 3 7.75 -16.43 7.34
CA PRO A 3 7.28 -15.65 6.20
C PRO A 3 7.95 -16.14 4.92
N THR A 4 7.17 -16.28 3.84
CA THR A 4 7.72 -16.71 2.55
C THR A 4 8.65 -15.63 1.99
N TRP A 5 9.69 -16.03 1.26
CA TRP A 5 10.69 -15.11 0.69
C TRP A 5 10.09 -13.99 -0.17
N LYS A 6 8.91 -14.21 -0.77
CA LYS A 6 8.17 -13.21 -1.54
C LYS A 6 7.63 -12.07 -0.68
N ALA A 7 7.18 -12.37 0.54
CA ALA A 7 6.69 -11.37 1.48
C ALA A 7 7.83 -10.50 2.02
N LEU A 8 8.98 -11.12 2.32
CA LEU A 8 10.22 -10.43 2.67
C LEU A 8 10.68 -9.48 1.55
N TYR A 9 10.73 -9.96 0.31
CA TYR A 9 11.12 -9.16 -0.84
C TYR A 9 10.19 -7.96 -1.08
N ALA A 10 8.88 -8.14 -0.96
CA ALA A 10 7.92 -7.05 -1.07
C ALA A 10 8.13 -6.00 0.03
N ALA A 11 8.34 -6.43 1.27
CA ALA A 11 8.62 -5.55 2.40
C ALA A 11 9.93 -4.77 2.21
N GLU A 12 10.99 -5.41 1.71
CA GLU A 12 12.26 -4.75 1.40
C GLU A 12 12.12 -3.71 0.28
N ARG A 13 11.32 -4.01 -0.75
CA ARG A 13 11.05 -3.06 -1.83
C ARG A 13 10.24 -1.85 -1.38
N VAL A 14 9.25 -2.06 -0.51
CA VAL A 14 8.52 -0.94 0.12
C VAL A 14 9.47 -0.10 0.99
N LYS A 15 10.29 -0.74 1.82
CA LYS A 15 11.29 -0.03 2.65
C LYS A 15 12.27 0.79 1.79
N SER A 16 12.75 0.22 0.70
CA SER A 16 13.64 0.89 -0.25
C SER A 16 12.95 2.08 -0.92
N ALA A 17 11.74 1.91 -1.44
CA ALA A 17 11.01 3.00 -2.10
C ALA A 17 10.69 4.15 -1.13
N VAL A 18 10.35 3.83 0.12
CA VAL A 18 10.13 4.84 1.16
C VAL A 18 11.43 5.56 1.53
N ARG A 19 12.56 4.84 1.61
CA ARG A 19 13.88 5.44 1.85
C ARG A 19 14.28 6.38 0.72
N ASP A 20 14.16 5.96 -0.54
CA ASP A 20 14.50 6.78 -1.69
C ASP A 20 13.69 8.10 -1.71
N HIS A 21 12.45 8.05 -1.24
CA HIS A 21 11.60 9.24 -1.09
C HIS A 21 12.02 10.11 0.11
N ALA A 22 12.38 9.50 1.25
CA ALA A 22 12.87 10.22 2.42
C ALA A 22 14.18 10.97 2.10
N ASP A 23 15.11 10.34 1.39
CA ASP A 23 16.40 10.94 0.99
C ASP A 23 16.19 12.16 0.07
N GLN A 24 15.18 12.14 -0.81
CA GLN A 24 14.82 13.31 -1.64
C GLN A 24 14.28 14.47 -0.80
N VAL A 25 13.45 14.20 0.22
CA VAL A 25 12.81 15.22 1.06
C VAL A 25 13.78 15.82 2.08
N VAL A 26 14.70 15.02 2.63
CA VAL A 26 15.73 15.46 3.61
C VAL A 26 16.68 16.50 3.03
N SER A 27 16.85 16.55 1.70
CA SER A 27 17.67 17.57 1.03
C SER A 27 17.14 19.01 1.15
N LEU A 28 15.93 19.24 1.69
CA LEU A 28 15.21 20.52 1.63
C LEU A 28 14.76 21.14 2.97
N SER A 29 14.98 20.55 4.15
CA SER A 29 14.62 21.25 5.41
C SER A 29 15.38 20.80 6.67
N SER A 30 16.03 21.76 7.35
CA SER A 30 16.62 21.60 8.68
C SER A 30 15.59 21.91 9.78
N SER A 31 14.91 20.86 10.27
CA SER A 31 14.23 20.68 11.58
C SER A 31 13.18 19.58 11.41
N SER A 32 13.54 18.32 11.60
CA SER A 32 12.84 17.19 10.96
C SER A 32 11.43 16.91 11.51
N PRO A 33 10.33 17.26 10.80
CA PRO A 33 9.03 16.61 11.03
C PRO A 33 9.16 15.12 10.71
N THR A 34 8.38 14.26 11.40
CA THR A 34 8.23 12.84 11.02
C THR A 34 7.91 12.75 9.53
N SER A 35 8.79 12.14 8.75
CA SER A 35 8.61 12.00 7.30
C SER A 35 7.31 11.24 7.03
N LYS A 36 6.51 11.71 6.07
CA LYS A 36 5.22 11.10 5.71
C LYS A 36 5.35 10.46 4.33
N ALA A 37 4.96 9.19 4.23
CA ALA A 37 4.93 8.49 2.95
C ALA A 37 3.52 7.97 2.66
N LYS A 38 2.93 8.43 1.56
CA LYS A 38 1.63 7.96 1.10
C LYS A 38 1.77 6.61 0.40
N VAL A 39 1.02 5.61 0.84
CA VAL A 39 0.97 4.28 0.26
C VAL A 39 -0.48 3.99 -0.14
N VAL A 40 -0.68 3.29 -1.24
CA VAL A 40 -2.01 2.90 -1.71
C VAL A 40 -2.09 1.41 -1.95
N SER A 41 -3.16 0.77 -1.50
CA SER A 41 -3.38 -0.66 -1.62
C SER A 41 -4.34 -0.96 -2.76
N LEU A 42 -3.94 -1.83 -3.68
CA LEU A 42 -4.65 -2.22 -4.90
C LEU A 42 -4.83 -3.73 -4.98
N GLY A 43 -5.84 -4.15 -5.73
CA GLY A 43 -6.16 -5.56 -5.93
C GLY A 43 -7.64 -5.83 -5.82
N ASN A 44 -8.07 -7.01 -6.29
CA ASN A 44 -9.49 -7.37 -6.35
C ASN A 44 -10.16 -7.37 -4.96
N SER A 45 -11.49 -7.35 -4.95
CA SER A 45 -12.26 -7.47 -3.71
C SER A 45 -11.99 -8.83 -3.06
N GLY A 46 -11.87 -8.85 -1.73
CA GLY A 46 -11.68 -10.09 -0.96
C GLY A 46 -10.26 -10.65 -0.93
N VAL A 47 -9.26 -10.04 -1.60
CA VAL A 47 -7.88 -10.58 -1.64
C VAL A 47 -7.06 -10.35 -0.36
N GLY A 48 -7.62 -9.71 0.67
CA GLY A 48 -6.94 -9.50 1.96
C GLY A 48 -6.20 -8.17 2.15
N LYS A 49 -6.43 -7.16 1.29
CA LYS A 49 -5.82 -5.82 1.42
C LYS A 49 -5.98 -5.21 2.81
N THR A 50 -7.23 -5.10 3.26
CA THR A 50 -7.59 -4.56 4.57
C THR A 50 -6.96 -5.37 5.70
N SER A 51 -6.99 -6.71 5.61
CA SER A 51 -6.40 -7.60 6.61
C SER A 51 -4.89 -7.40 6.76
N ILE A 52 -4.15 -7.22 5.66
CA ILE A 52 -2.70 -6.95 5.70
C ILE A 52 -2.42 -5.60 6.38
N ILE A 53 -3.19 -4.57 6.03
CA ILE A 53 -3.02 -3.21 6.58
C ILE A 53 -3.31 -3.21 8.08
N TYR A 54 -4.38 -3.87 8.50
CA TYR A 54 -4.77 -3.96 9.90
C TYR A 54 -3.80 -4.82 10.71
N HIS A 55 -3.30 -5.92 10.15
CA HIS A 55 -2.25 -6.73 10.78
C HIS A 55 -0.99 -5.90 11.06
N GLN A 56 -0.55 -5.10 10.08
CA GLN A 56 0.58 -4.19 10.26
C GLN A 56 0.31 -3.12 11.34
N ARG A 57 -0.93 -2.66 11.48
CA ARG A 57 -1.29 -1.58 12.41
C ARG A 57 -1.55 -2.04 13.85
N TYR A 58 -2.18 -3.19 14.02
CA TYR A 58 -2.71 -3.67 15.30
C TYR A 58 -2.10 -5.01 15.75
N GLY A 59 -1.26 -5.64 14.93
CA GLY A 59 -0.67 -6.93 15.23
C GLY A 59 -1.63 -8.10 14.99
N ASN A 60 -1.51 -9.16 15.81
CA ASN A 60 -2.25 -10.42 15.63
C ASN A 60 -3.76 -10.35 15.93
N ASP A 61 -4.29 -9.17 16.23
CA ASP A 61 -5.72 -9.01 16.55
C ASP A 61 -6.56 -8.93 15.26
N LEU A 62 -6.68 -10.06 14.57
CA LEU A 62 -7.41 -10.22 13.31
C LEU A 62 -8.93 -10.43 13.52
N ASN A 63 -9.42 -10.30 14.76
CA ASN A 63 -10.79 -10.67 15.15
C ASN A 63 -11.88 -9.69 14.69
N SER A 64 -11.57 -8.75 13.79
CA SER A 64 -12.59 -7.92 13.17
C SER A 64 -13.00 -8.55 11.84
N ALA A 65 -14.22 -9.09 11.79
CA ALA A 65 -14.88 -9.39 10.53
C ALA A 65 -14.94 -8.10 9.71
N HIS A 66 -14.01 -7.94 8.77
CA HIS A 66 -13.95 -6.75 7.94
C HIS A 66 -15.00 -6.87 6.84
N ASN A 67 -16.03 -6.03 6.91
CA ASN A 67 -16.95 -5.81 5.79
C ASN A 67 -16.16 -5.31 4.58
N ALA A 68 -16.67 -5.54 3.38
CA ALA A 68 -16.03 -5.06 2.15
C ALA A 68 -15.81 -3.54 2.22
N THR A 69 -14.57 -3.08 1.96
CA THR A 69 -14.24 -1.65 1.86
C THR A 69 -15.11 -1.00 0.79
N ILE A 70 -15.79 0.10 1.15
CA ILE A 70 -16.60 0.92 0.24
C ILE A 70 -15.76 2.15 -0.13
N GLY A 71 -15.49 2.36 -1.43
CA GLY A 71 -14.64 3.46 -1.89
C GLY A 71 -13.17 3.28 -1.46
N ALA A 72 -12.74 3.97 -0.41
CA ALA A 72 -11.44 3.77 0.22
C ALA A 72 -11.49 4.11 1.72
N SER A 73 -10.63 3.48 2.51
CA SER A 73 -10.36 3.85 3.90
C SER A 73 -8.93 4.35 4.07
N PHE A 74 -8.72 5.18 5.09
CA PHE A 74 -7.42 5.80 5.37
C PHE A 74 -6.90 5.29 6.72
N VAL A 75 -5.67 4.75 6.72
CA VAL A 75 -5.01 4.20 7.91
C VAL A 75 -3.61 4.80 8.02
N THR A 76 -3.24 5.22 9.23
CA THR A 76 -1.87 5.66 9.53
C THR A 76 -1.16 4.65 10.43
N CYS A 77 0.07 4.28 10.06
CA CYS A 77 0.97 3.50 10.91
C CYS A 77 2.38 4.08 10.89
N GLU A 78 3.11 3.89 11.99
CA GLU A 78 4.53 4.25 12.05
C GLU A 78 5.37 3.06 11.60
N ALA A 79 6.41 3.34 10.83
CA ALA A 79 7.39 2.36 10.39
C ALA A 79 8.80 2.90 10.67
N ASP A 80 9.63 2.07 11.32
CA ASP A 80 11.06 2.32 11.44
C ASP A 80 11.76 1.84 10.17
N ILE A 81 12.36 2.78 9.44
CA ILE A 81 13.07 2.51 8.19
C ILE A 81 14.43 3.19 8.29
N GLY A 82 15.48 2.39 8.51
CA GLY A 82 16.85 2.92 8.57
C GLY A 82 17.14 3.75 9.83
N GLY A 83 16.40 3.54 10.93
CA GLY A 83 16.55 4.30 12.16
C GLY A 83 15.75 5.62 12.17
N GLU A 84 14.98 5.89 11.11
CA GLU A 84 14.03 7.00 11.05
C GLU A 84 12.60 6.48 11.22
N SER A 85 11.83 7.17 12.06
CA SER A 85 10.39 6.92 12.17
C SER A 85 9.66 7.66 11.05
N ILE A 86 9.00 6.89 10.20
CA ILE A 86 8.22 7.39 9.06
C ILE A 86 6.75 7.07 9.31
N GLN A 87 5.90 8.07 9.15
CA GLN A 87 4.44 7.90 9.19
C GLN A 87 3.94 7.48 7.81
N LEU A 88 3.55 6.20 7.69
CA LEU A 88 2.89 5.70 6.50
C LEU A 88 1.42 6.13 6.50
N GLN A 89 1.00 6.70 5.39
CA GLN A 89 -0.37 7.14 5.13
C GLN A 89 -1.00 6.20 4.09
N ILE A 90 -1.66 5.15 4.57
CA ILE A 90 -2.14 4.05 3.74
C ILE A 90 -3.58 4.29 3.30
N TRP A 91 -3.81 4.27 1.99
CA TRP A 91 -5.12 4.30 1.36
C TRP A 91 -5.54 2.86 1.01
N ASP A 92 -6.41 2.26 1.81
CA ASP A 92 -7.03 0.96 1.53
C ASP A 92 -8.17 1.15 0.52
N THR A 93 -8.00 0.69 -0.71
CA THR A 93 -9.02 0.89 -1.75
C THR A 93 -9.98 -0.29 -1.84
N ALA A 94 -11.22 0.00 -2.23
CA ALA A 94 -12.19 -1.02 -2.58
C ALA A 94 -11.71 -1.77 -3.83
N GLY A 95 -11.64 -3.09 -3.74
CA GLY A 95 -11.26 -3.94 -4.87
C GLY A 95 -12.39 -4.28 -5.83
N GLN A 96 -13.55 -3.65 -5.70
CA GLN A 96 -14.69 -3.83 -6.61
C GLN A 96 -14.49 -2.98 -7.85
N GLU A 97 -14.80 -3.53 -9.03
CA GLU A 97 -14.64 -2.83 -10.29
C GLU A 97 -15.40 -1.49 -10.36
N ARG A 98 -16.53 -1.37 -9.64
CA ARG A 98 -17.35 -0.16 -9.59
C ARG A 98 -16.64 1.06 -8.99
N PHE A 99 -15.61 0.85 -8.16
CA PHE A 99 -14.82 1.93 -7.57
C PHE A 99 -13.48 2.15 -8.28
N ARG A 100 -13.19 1.39 -9.35
CA ARG A 100 -11.92 1.45 -10.07
C ARG A 100 -11.66 2.82 -10.71
N CYS A 101 -12.71 3.55 -11.09
CA CYS A 101 -12.58 4.91 -11.61
C CYS A 101 -12.07 5.92 -10.57
N MET A 102 -12.14 5.60 -9.28
CA MET A 102 -11.63 6.45 -8.19
C MET A 102 -10.14 6.21 -7.90
N VAL A 103 -9.57 5.11 -8.42
CA VAL A 103 -8.18 4.72 -8.17
C VAL A 103 -7.18 5.83 -8.52
N PRO A 104 -7.28 6.53 -9.67
CA PRO A 104 -6.34 7.60 -9.99
C PRO A 104 -6.30 8.72 -8.93
N MET A 105 -7.44 9.04 -8.33
CA MET A 105 -7.52 10.03 -7.25
C MET A 105 -6.71 9.59 -6.02
N TYR A 106 -6.74 8.30 -5.68
CA TYR A 106 -5.98 7.76 -4.55
C TYR A 106 -4.49 7.58 -4.87
N MET A 107 -4.12 7.39 -6.13
CA MET A 107 -2.74 7.23 -6.59
C MET A 107 -1.92 8.52 -6.59
N ARG A 108 -2.57 9.68 -6.76
CA ARG A 108 -1.88 10.95 -6.87
C ARG A 108 -0.93 11.20 -5.68
N ASN A 109 0.33 11.55 -5.94
CA ASN A 109 1.38 11.73 -4.92
C ASN A 109 1.62 10.50 -4.02
N ALA A 110 1.26 9.29 -4.44
CA ALA A 110 1.61 8.08 -3.70
C ALA A 110 3.10 7.76 -3.89
N ALA A 111 3.83 7.58 -2.80
CA ALA A 111 5.23 7.16 -2.82
C ALA A 111 5.37 5.68 -3.19
N ALA A 112 4.35 4.86 -2.91
CA ALA A 112 4.34 3.44 -3.24
C ALA A 112 2.92 2.89 -3.41
N ALA A 113 2.81 1.79 -4.16
CA ALA A 113 1.59 1.00 -4.29
C ALA A 113 1.81 -0.46 -3.86
N LEU A 114 0.90 -0.99 -3.05
CA LEU A 114 0.85 -2.41 -2.67
C LEU A 114 -0.20 -3.11 -3.55
N ILE A 115 0.23 -4.00 -4.44
CA ILE A 115 -0.69 -4.76 -5.30
C ILE A 115 -0.85 -6.17 -4.73
N VAL A 116 -2.07 -6.51 -4.31
CA VAL A 116 -2.39 -7.75 -3.59
C VAL A 116 -3.28 -8.66 -4.46
N TYR A 117 -2.98 -9.95 -4.43
CA TYR A 117 -3.84 -11.00 -4.99
C TYR A 117 -3.93 -12.16 -4.00
N ASP A 118 -4.96 -12.98 -4.18
CA ASP A 118 -5.18 -14.20 -3.40
C ASP A 118 -4.60 -15.41 -4.15
N ILE A 119 -3.71 -16.15 -3.51
CA ILE A 119 -3.07 -17.35 -4.06
C ILE A 119 -4.08 -18.45 -4.43
N THR A 120 -5.25 -18.48 -3.79
CA THR A 120 -6.33 -19.43 -4.07
C THR A 120 -7.17 -19.01 -5.27
N SER A 121 -7.06 -17.75 -5.72
CA SER A 121 -7.85 -17.18 -6.82
C SER A 121 -6.97 -16.81 -8.01
N ARG A 122 -6.89 -17.72 -8.99
CA ARG A 122 -6.19 -17.47 -10.27
C ARG A 122 -6.67 -16.20 -10.97
N LYS A 123 -7.97 -15.89 -10.89
CA LYS A 123 -8.54 -14.65 -11.43
C LYS A 123 -7.89 -13.43 -10.82
N SER A 124 -7.75 -13.39 -9.49
CA SER A 124 -7.12 -12.26 -8.79
C SER A 124 -5.67 -12.06 -9.21
N PHE A 125 -4.93 -13.15 -9.46
CA PHE A 125 -3.56 -13.10 -9.98
C PHE A 125 -3.51 -12.53 -11.40
N ASN A 126 -4.37 -13.00 -12.31
CA ASN A 126 -4.40 -12.49 -13.68
C ASN A 126 -4.78 -11.01 -13.74
N ASP A 127 -5.62 -10.55 -12.81
CA ASP A 127 -6.03 -9.15 -12.72
C ASP A 127 -4.91 -8.22 -12.19
N VAL A 128 -3.83 -8.75 -11.59
CA VAL A 128 -2.66 -7.96 -11.14
C VAL A 128 -2.09 -7.12 -12.28
N GLU A 129 -1.99 -7.68 -13.49
CA GLU A 129 -1.48 -6.96 -14.66
C GLU A 129 -2.35 -5.73 -14.99
N LYS A 130 -3.67 -5.84 -14.79
CA LYS A 130 -4.60 -4.72 -15.00
C LYS A 130 -4.42 -3.63 -13.96
N TRP A 131 -4.07 -4.00 -12.72
CA TRP A 131 -3.76 -3.05 -11.64
C TRP A 131 -2.43 -2.33 -11.91
N ILE A 132 -1.40 -3.06 -12.35
CA ILE A 132 -0.10 -2.49 -12.75
C ILE A 132 -0.26 -1.53 -13.93
N LYS A 133 -0.96 -1.93 -15.00
CA LYS A 133 -1.20 -1.05 -16.15
C LYS A 133 -1.93 0.23 -15.75
N GLY A 134 -2.95 0.12 -14.90
CA GLY A 134 -3.65 1.30 -14.38
C GLY A 134 -2.76 2.21 -13.54
N LEU A 135 -1.84 1.64 -12.75
CA LEU A 135 -0.84 2.39 -11.99
C LEU A 135 0.07 3.20 -12.92
N LEU A 136 0.70 2.54 -13.90
CA LEU A 136 1.67 3.16 -14.81
C LEU A 136 1.03 4.31 -15.61
N ILE A 137 -0.16 4.07 -16.16
CA ILE A 137 -0.92 5.11 -16.86
C ILE A 137 -1.17 6.33 -15.97
N THR A 138 -1.41 6.14 -14.67
CA THR A 138 -1.67 7.26 -13.76
C THR A 138 -0.40 8.05 -13.45
N ILE A 139 0.75 7.38 -13.36
CA ILE A 139 2.04 8.01 -13.05
C ILE A 139 2.59 8.77 -14.28
N ASP A 140 2.37 8.27 -15.49
CA ASP A 140 2.84 8.90 -16.74
C ASP A 140 2.04 10.16 -17.16
N ILE A 141 1.01 10.55 -16.40
CA ILE A 141 0.19 11.76 -16.66
C ILE A 141 0.71 13.00 -15.87
N GLU A 142 1.69 12.82 -14.98
CA GLU A 142 2.41 13.91 -14.28
C GLU A 142 3.74 14.24 -14.96
#